data_AF-A0A942H736-F1
#
_entry.id   AF-A0A942H736-F1
#
_cell.length_a   1.000
_cell.length_b   1.000
_cell.length_c   1.000
_cell.angle_alpha   90.00
_cell.angle_beta   90.00
_cell.angle_gamma   90.00
#
_symmetry.space_group_name_H-M   'P 1'
#
loop_
_entity.id
_entity.type
_entity.pdbx_description
1 polymer ?
#
loop_
_entity_poly.entity_id
_entity_poly.type
_entity_poly.pdbx_seq_one_letter_code
_entity_poly.pdbx_strand_id
1 'polypeptide(L)'
;MSYLSMHVVRQTKTQPGFISMKHTGFGYLHYTLSAWKSEEEVKQFARSGAHREAMKFSRSLATEIRIYTFQCDEIPDWKEAKQLLLENGKVYSFES
;
A
#
# COMPACT_ATOMS: atom_id res chain seq x y z
N MET A 1 -10.49 9.82 -4.95
CA MET A 1 -9.03 9.81 -5.19
C MET A 1 -8.47 11.18 -4.83
N SER A 2 -7.60 11.29 -3.84
CA SER A 2 -6.91 12.54 -3.48
C SER A 2 -5.75 12.85 -4.44
N TYR A 3 -5.26 14.09 -4.46
CA TYR A 3 -4.09 14.50 -5.26
C TYR A 3 -2.87 13.61 -4.99
N LEU A 4 -2.53 13.39 -3.71
CA LEU A 4 -1.43 12.52 -3.31
C LEU A 4 -1.60 11.08 -3.83
N SER A 5 -2.80 10.51 -3.70
CA SER A 5 -3.06 9.15 -4.20
C SER A 5 -2.87 9.04 -5.72
N MET A 6 -3.22 10.07 -6.50
CA MET A 6 -3.00 10.08 -7.94
C MET A 6 -1.50 10.08 -8.30
N HIS A 7 -0.69 10.84 -7.56
CA HIS A 7 0.76 10.87 -7.77
C HIS A 7 1.43 9.56 -7.40
N VAL A 8 0.99 8.92 -6.30
CA VAL A 8 1.45 7.58 -5.94
C VAL A 8 1.13 6.60 -7.06
N VAL A 9 -0.12 6.59 -7.56
CA VAL A 9 -0.52 5.69 -8.65
C VAL A 9 0.32 5.90 -9.91
N ARG A 10 0.61 7.15 -10.27
CA ARG A 10 1.46 7.48 -11.42
C ARG A 10 2.89 6.97 -11.20
N GLN A 11 3.49 7.22 -10.04
CA GLN A 11 4.83 6.71 -9.70
C GLN A 11 4.87 5.19 -9.77
N THR A 12 3.90 4.50 -9.17
CA THR A 12 3.81 3.04 -9.12
C THR A 12 3.82 2.43 -10.51
N LYS A 13 3.01 2.97 -11.44
CA LYS A 13 2.89 2.46 -12.80
C LYS A 13 4.17 2.59 -13.64
N THR A 14 5.09 3.47 -13.25
CA THR A 14 6.37 3.66 -13.96
C THR A 14 7.53 2.94 -13.29
N GLN A 15 7.31 2.24 -12.15
CA GLN A 15 8.38 1.54 -11.46
C GLN A 15 8.72 0.21 -12.15
N PRO A 16 10.01 -0.16 -12.18
CA PRO A 16 10.42 -1.53 -12.50
C PRO A 16 9.68 -2.55 -11.62
N GLY A 17 9.30 -3.68 -12.23
CA GLY A 17 8.71 -4.81 -11.51
C GLY A 17 7.25 -4.65 -11.08
N PHE A 18 6.61 -3.51 -11.34
CA PHE A 18 5.19 -3.35 -11.08
C PHE A 18 4.36 -4.31 -11.95
N ILE A 19 3.47 -5.09 -11.33
CA ILE A 19 2.58 -6.04 -12.02
C ILE A 19 1.16 -5.46 -12.07
N SER A 20 0.57 -5.18 -10.90
CA SER A 20 -0.78 -4.65 -10.83
C SER A 20 -1.06 -3.99 -9.48
N MET A 21 -2.13 -3.18 -9.44
CA MET A 21 -2.61 -2.56 -8.21
C MET A 21 -4.12 -2.44 -8.24
N LYS A 22 -4.73 -2.62 -7.08
CA LYS A 22 -6.16 -2.44 -6.85
C LYS A 22 -6.35 -1.61 -5.58
N HIS A 23 -7.43 -0.84 -5.56
CA HIS A 23 -7.84 -0.08 -4.38
C HIS A 23 -9.30 -0.42 -4.04
N THR A 24 -9.62 -0.44 -2.76
CA THR A 24 -11.00 -0.54 -2.27
C THR A 24 -11.12 0.19 -0.94
N GLY A 25 -12.32 0.59 -0.54
CA GLY A 25 -12.53 1.23 0.75
C GLY A 25 -13.85 1.98 0.82
N PHE A 26 -14.26 2.32 2.02
CA PHE A 26 -15.45 3.11 2.29
C PHE A 26 -15.21 4.03 3.49
N GLY A 27 -15.67 5.28 3.41
CA GLY A 27 -15.42 6.29 4.44
C GLY A 27 -13.92 6.49 4.67
N TYR A 28 -13.48 6.38 5.93
CA TYR A 28 -12.10 6.56 6.36
C TYR A 28 -11.22 5.31 6.24
N LEU A 29 -11.81 4.17 5.84
CA LEU A 29 -11.10 2.91 5.74
C LEU A 29 -10.76 2.60 4.29
N HIS A 30 -9.47 2.65 3.95
CA HIS A 30 -8.95 2.44 2.61
C HIS A 30 -7.92 1.31 2.58
N TYR A 31 -7.97 0.51 1.53
CA TYR A 31 -7.04 -0.58 1.26
C TYR A 31 -6.38 -0.38 -0.10
N THR A 32 -5.09 -0.69 -0.16
CA THR A 32 -4.32 -0.81 -1.39
C THR A 32 -3.69 -2.19 -1.44
N LEU A 33 -3.87 -2.88 -2.57
CA LEU A 33 -3.21 -4.14 -2.87
C LEU A 33 -2.35 -3.92 -4.12
N SER A 34 -1.05 -4.20 -4.04
CA SER A 34 -0.12 -4.07 -5.16
C SER A 34 0.75 -5.31 -5.30
N ALA A 35 0.92 -5.80 -6.52
CA ALA A 35 1.75 -6.94 -6.86
C ALA A 35 3.01 -6.49 -7.61
N TRP A 36 4.12 -7.12 -7.28
CA TRP A 36 5.47 -6.76 -7.75
C TRP A 36 6.28 -8.03 -8.03
N LYS A 37 7.25 -7.94 -8.94
CA LYS A 37 8.10 -9.09 -9.31
C LYS A 37 9.09 -9.48 -8.23
N SER A 38 9.49 -8.54 -7.36
CA SER A 38 10.44 -8.81 -6.29
C SER A 38 10.22 -7.92 -5.07
N GLU A 39 10.66 -8.41 -3.90
CA GLU A 39 10.63 -7.63 -2.66
C GLU A 39 11.55 -6.40 -2.73
N GLU A 40 12.65 -6.51 -3.47
CA GLU A 40 13.61 -5.41 -3.64
C GLU A 40 12.98 -4.22 -4.37
N GLU A 41 12.21 -4.46 -5.43
CA GLU A 41 11.48 -3.40 -6.15
C GLU A 41 10.42 -2.73 -5.26
N VAL A 42 9.73 -3.50 -4.41
CA VAL A 42 8.79 -2.95 -3.41
C VAL A 42 9.53 -2.02 -2.45
N LYS A 43 10.70 -2.44 -1.94
CA LYS A 43 11.51 -1.64 -1.01
C LYS A 43 11.99 -0.34 -1.65
N GLN A 44 12.46 -0.39 -2.90
CA GLN A 44 12.91 0.79 -3.63
C GLN A 44 11.77 1.77 -3.90
N PHE A 45 10.60 1.25 -4.32
CA PHE A 45 9.39 2.05 -4.47
C PHE A 45 8.97 2.72 -3.15
N ALA A 46 8.88 1.93 -2.06
CA ALA A 46 8.38 2.41 -0.78
C ALA A 46 9.22 3.55 -0.17
N ARG A 47 10.53 3.55 -0.44
CA ARG A 47 11.51 4.52 0.09
C ARG A 47 11.66 5.79 -0.75
N SER A 48 10.95 5.92 -1.87
CA SER A 48 11.18 6.99 -2.83
C SER A 48 9.90 7.72 -3.29
N GLY A 49 10.10 8.93 -3.81
CA GLY A 49 9.10 9.68 -4.57
C GLY A 49 7.81 10.02 -3.83
N ALA A 50 6.71 10.04 -4.59
CA ALA A 50 5.38 10.39 -4.13
C ALA A 50 4.84 9.45 -3.04
N HIS A 51 5.20 8.16 -3.06
CA HIS A 51 4.81 7.22 -2.01
C HIS A 51 5.34 7.65 -0.65
N ARG A 52 6.64 7.99 -0.57
CA ARG A 52 7.24 8.45 0.69
C ARG A 52 6.57 9.71 1.23
N GLU A 53 6.29 10.69 0.37
CA GLU A 53 5.59 11.92 0.78
C GLU A 53 4.15 11.65 1.21
N ALA A 54 3.43 10.78 0.49
CA ALA A 54 2.09 10.36 0.86
C ALA A 54 2.05 9.65 2.23
N MET A 55 3.07 8.83 2.55
CA MET A 55 3.16 8.17 3.85
C MET A 55 3.42 9.15 5.01
N LYS A 56 4.24 10.19 4.79
CA LYS A 56 4.45 11.25 5.78
C LYS A 56 3.14 11.99 6.09
N PHE A 57 2.39 12.33 5.05
CA PHE A 57 1.10 13.00 5.20
C PHE A 57 0.04 12.07 5.80
N SER A 58 0.01 10.80 5.41
CA SER A 58 -0.93 9.82 5.96
C SER A 58 -0.73 9.64 7.46
N ARG A 59 0.52 9.67 7.93
CA ARG A 59 0.85 9.62 9.36
C ARG A 59 0.23 10.76 10.19
N SER A 60 0.00 11.94 9.60
CA SER A 60 -0.63 13.06 10.34
C SER A 60 -2.15 13.01 10.35
N LEU A 61 -2.78 12.10 9.61
CA LEU A 61 -4.25 12.00 9.48
C LEU A 61 -4.81 10.66 9.95
N ALA A 62 -4.07 9.58 9.75
CA ALA A 62 -4.53 8.23 10.06
C ALA A 62 -4.33 7.93 11.54
N THR A 63 -5.32 7.30 12.18
CA THR A 63 -5.16 6.71 13.52
C THR A 63 -4.38 5.40 13.47
N GLU A 64 -4.52 4.65 12.37
CA GLU A 64 -3.83 3.38 12.15
C GLU A 64 -3.44 3.24 10.68
N ILE A 65 -2.23 2.75 10.43
CA ILE A 65 -1.82 2.18 9.15
C ILE A 65 -1.37 0.74 9.39
N ARG A 66 -1.88 -0.19 8.60
CA ARG A 66 -1.48 -1.60 8.64
C ARG A 66 -0.87 -2.02 7.32
N ILE A 67 0.28 -2.70 7.37
CA ILE A 67 1.03 -3.11 6.19
C ILE A 67 1.46 -4.57 6.32
N TYR A 68 1.19 -5.36 5.28
CA TYR A 68 1.70 -6.73 5.16
C TYR A 68 2.28 -6.93 3.75
N THR A 69 3.49 -7.46 3.67
CA THR A 69 4.18 -7.80 2.43
C THR A 69 4.58 -9.27 2.52
N PHE A 70 4.23 -10.05 1.50
CA PHE A 70 4.47 -11.49 1.46
C PHE A 70 4.74 -11.95 0.02
N GLN A 71 5.33 -13.14 -0.13
CA GLN A 71 5.52 -13.80 -1.42
C GLN A 71 4.29 -14.64 -1.75
N CYS A 72 3.85 -14.60 -3.00
CA CYS A 72 2.71 -15.37 -3.48
C CYS A 72 2.88 -15.69 -4.98
N ASP A 73 2.42 -16.87 -5.40
CA ASP A 73 2.38 -17.25 -6.81
C ASP A 73 1.18 -16.64 -7.54
N GLU A 74 0.08 -16.42 -6.80
CA GLU A 74 -1.16 -15.84 -7.30
C GLU A 74 -1.57 -14.62 -6.48
N ILE A 75 -2.11 -13.60 -7.14
CA ILE A 75 -2.56 -12.37 -6.48
C ILE A 75 -3.88 -12.67 -5.77
N PRO A 76 -3.97 -12.53 -4.43
CA PRO A 76 -5.18 -12.84 -3.69
C PRO A 76 -6.34 -11.93 -4.08
N ASP A 77 -7.55 -12.38 -3.81
CA ASP A 77 -8.72 -11.52 -3.87
C ASP A 77 -8.80 -10.58 -2.65
N TRP A 78 -9.82 -9.71 -2.62
CA TRP A 78 -9.96 -8.76 -1.51
C TRP A 78 -10.32 -9.39 -0.18
N LYS A 79 -10.99 -10.55 -0.17
CA LYS A 79 -11.39 -11.23 1.06
C LYS A 79 -10.14 -11.81 1.72
N GLU A 80 -9.35 -12.54 0.95
CA GLU A 80 -8.09 -13.14 1.39
C GLU A 80 -7.06 -12.08 1.76
N ALA A 81 -6.85 -11.06 0.91
CA ALA A 81 -5.88 -10.01 1.19
C ALA A 81 -6.16 -9.26 2.50
N LYS A 82 -7.44 -8.99 2.80
CA LYS A 82 -7.84 -8.34 4.07
C LYS A 82 -7.64 -9.25 5.27
N GLN A 83 -7.90 -10.56 5.12
CA GLN A 83 -7.66 -11.53 6.18
C GLN A 83 -6.17 -11.65 6.49
N LEU A 84 -5.32 -11.83 5.46
CA LEU A 84 -3.87 -11.87 5.61
C LEU A 84 -3.33 -10.60 6.28
N LEU A 85 -3.83 -9.43 5.86
CA LEU A 85 -3.46 -8.14 6.46
C LEU A 85 -3.88 -8.04 7.93
N LEU A 86 -5.07 -8.55 8.28
CA LEU A 86 -5.57 -8.54 9.65
C LEU A 86 -4.71 -9.43 10.57
N GLU A 87 -4.35 -10.62 10.10
CA GLU A 87 -3.63 -11.65 10.86
C GLU A 87 -2.12 -11.36 10.99
N ASN A 88 -1.49 -10.87 9.91
CA ASN A 88 -0.03 -10.79 9.82
C ASN A 88 0.50 -9.36 9.63
N GLY A 89 -0.39 -8.38 9.45
CA GLY A 89 0.00 -7.01 9.15
C GLY A 89 0.67 -6.31 10.33
N LYS A 90 1.79 -5.65 10.04
CA LYS A 90 2.43 -4.75 10.99
C LYS A 90 1.57 -3.51 11.17
N VAL A 91 1.21 -3.23 12.41
CA VAL A 91 0.36 -2.12 12.81
C VAL A 91 1.21 -0.92 13.20
N TYR A 92 0.87 0.24 12.64
CA TYR A 92 1.40 1.54 13.01
C TYR A 92 0.25 2.39 13.50
N SER A 93 0.16 2.55 14.83
CA SER A 93 -0.82 3.45 15.45
C SER A 93 -0.23 4.85 15.57
N PHE A 94 -1.03 5.86 15.30
CA PHE A 94 -0.66 7.25 15.48
C PHE A 94 -1.67 7.88 16.43
N GLU A 95 -1.17 8.41 17.54
CA GLU A 95 -1.99 9.20 18.45
C GLU A 95 -2.34 10.52 17.76
N SER A 96 -3.64 10.78 17.63
CA SER A 96 -4.20 12.02 17.09
C SER A 96 -4.31 13.09 18.18
#